data_AF-A0AAQ0RZ18-F1
#
_entry.id   AF-A0AAQ0RZ18-F1
#
_cell.length_a   1.000
_cell.length_b   1.000
_cell.length_c   1.000
_cell.angle_alpha   90.00
_cell.angle_beta   90.00
_cell.angle_gamma   90.00
#
_symmetry.space_group_name_H-M   'P 1'
#
loop_
_entity.id
_entity.type
_entity.pdbx_description
1 polymer ?
#
loop_
_entity_poly.entity_id
_entity_poly.type
_entity_poly.pdbx_seq_one_letter_code
_entity_poly.pdbx_strand_id
1 'polypeptide(L)'
;MFLPLILLVIIVLLIIIVFIDHRVMQNKLETETYAKDQLVTKISTVTRENTNLKNKMLDIDSNNDTHHHGLRKAKQDLSVILNEQKEQGVIAHFDIIATGNLAVKHPLFEYARAFDYIIFTEKGIFNINVKNWKQKTFYHFTSDSAEQTEIDNENSVHQIVGRYIANQFHGQYQSSRSTTYTFIERIKNNSVIYDFYNYDPYEQASKNTQALEAKIQERLNQQIPNVGLVYFTDGSVNLIDGPTVRNNYVETVSSKSSLQEIIKETLNSNNDVLTKEQYDKLIARFS
;
A
#
# COMPACT_ATOMS: atom_id res chain seq x y z
N MET A 1 -49.05 54.53 51.16
CA MET A 1 -47.62 54.31 51.48
C MET A 1 -47.15 52.84 51.36
N PHE A 2 -47.97 51.88 50.90
CA PHE A 2 -47.56 50.46 50.78
C PHE A 2 -46.95 50.06 49.43
N LEU A 3 -47.35 50.73 48.34
CA LEU A 3 -46.88 50.45 46.97
C LEU A 3 -45.34 50.58 46.78
N PRO A 4 -44.65 51.62 47.30
CA PRO A 4 -43.20 51.73 47.13
C PRO A 4 -42.44 50.66 47.93
N LEU A 5 -43.02 50.20 49.04
CA LEU A 5 -42.41 49.18 49.90
C LEU A 5 -42.52 47.79 49.26
N ILE A 6 -43.65 47.48 48.62
CA ILE A 6 -43.84 46.25 47.82
C ILE A 6 -42.88 46.24 46.62
N LEU A 7 -42.74 47.38 45.92
CA LEU A 7 -41.82 47.49 44.78
C LEU A 7 -40.36 47.25 45.19
N LEU A 8 -39.94 47.77 46.33
CA LEU A 8 -38.59 47.58 46.86
C LEU A 8 -38.31 46.11 47.19
N VAL A 9 -39.28 45.40 47.78
CA VAL A 9 -39.16 43.95 48.05
C VAL A 9 -39.03 43.16 46.75
N ILE A 10 -39.80 43.48 45.71
CA ILE A 10 -39.73 42.81 44.40
C ILE A 10 -38.35 43.06 43.74
N ILE A 11 -37.82 44.27 43.83
CA ILE A 11 -36.49 44.60 43.28
C ILE A 11 -35.39 43.79 43.97
N VAL A 12 -35.43 43.68 45.30
CA VAL A 12 -34.45 42.86 46.04
C VAL A 12 -34.55 41.39 45.65
N LEU A 13 -35.76 40.87 45.49
CA LEU A 13 -35.98 39.48 45.07
C LEU A 13 -35.46 39.21 43.66
N LEU A 14 -35.67 40.13 42.72
CA LEU A 14 -35.11 40.05 41.36
C LEU A 14 -33.58 40.06 41.35
N ILE A 15 -32.95 40.91 42.17
CA ILE A 15 -31.49 40.95 42.29
C ILE A 15 -30.93 39.62 42.80
N ILE A 16 -31.59 39.01 43.78
CA ILE A 16 -31.20 37.70 44.32
C ILE A 16 -31.32 36.60 43.26
N ILE A 17 -32.42 36.57 42.50
CA ILE A 17 -32.61 35.58 41.43
C ILE A 17 -31.53 35.69 40.36
N VAL A 18 -31.24 36.91 39.89
CA VAL A 18 -30.19 37.16 38.89
C VAL A 18 -28.82 36.69 39.40
N PHE A 19 -28.52 36.92 40.68
CA PHE A 19 -27.26 36.48 41.27
C PHE A 19 -27.14 34.95 41.33
N ILE A 20 -28.24 34.26 41.67
CA ILE A 20 -28.30 32.79 41.71
C ILE A 20 -28.14 32.22 40.30
N ASP A 21 -28.88 32.72 39.32
CA ASP A 21 -28.79 32.26 37.93
C ASP A 21 -27.39 32.47 37.34
N HIS A 22 -26.76 33.62 37.63
CA HIS A 22 -25.40 33.87 37.18
C HIS A 22 -24.41 32.87 37.78
N ARG A 23 -24.52 32.58 39.09
CA ARG A 23 -23.70 31.57 39.78
C ARG A 23 -23.92 30.16 39.21
N VAL A 24 -25.16 29.77 38.96
CA VAL A 24 -25.49 28.45 38.41
C VAL A 24 -24.98 28.31 36.98
N MET A 25 -25.13 29.35 36.16
CA MET A 25 -24.65 29.34 34.77
C MET A 25 -23.12 29.30 34.70
N GLN A 26 -22.41 30.02 35.57
CA GLN A 26 -20.96 29.94 35.68
C GLN A 26 -20.51 28.53 36.06
N ASN A 27 -21.10 27.94 37.10
CA ASN A 27 -20.76 26.58 37.52
C ASN A 27 -21.01 25.56 36.40
N LYS A 28 -22.12 25.70 35.65
CA LYS A 28 -22.42 24.81 34.52
C LYS A 28 -21.39 24.97 33.40
N LEU A 29 -21.02 26.19 33.05
CA LEU A 29 -20.03 26.49 32.02
C LEU A 29 -18.65 25.94 32.39
N GLU A 30 -18.25 26.05 33.66
CA GLU A 30 -17.00 25.47 34.17
C GLU A 30 -17.02 23.94 34.07
N THR A 31 -18.13 23.29 34.44
CA THR A 31 -18.26 21.82 34.33
C THR A 31 -18.23 21.33 32.88
N GLU A 32 -18.87 22.05 31.95
CA GLU A 32 -18.85 21.69 30.52
C GLU A 32 -17.45 21.91 29.92
N THR A 33 -16.77 22.98 30.31
CA THR A 33 -15.40 23.26 29.86
C THR A 33 -14.43 22.18 30.37
N TYR A 34 -14.54 21.83 31.66
CA TYR A 34 -13.74 20.76 32.26
C TYR A 34 -14.00 19.40 31.60
N ALA A 35 -15.26 19.06 31.32
CA ALA A 35 -15.62 17.82 30.62
C ALA A 35 -15.06 17.80 29.19
N LYS A 36 -15.13 18.92 28.47
CA LYS A 36 -14.55 19.05 27.14
C LYS A 36 -13.03 18.88 27.16
N ASP A 37 -12.34 19.53 28.09
CA ASP A 37 -10.88 19.44 28.22
C ASP A 37 -10.44 18.02 28.59
N GLN A 38 -11.18 17.33 29.46
CA GLN A 38 -10.95 15.91 29.73
C GLN A 38 -11.16 15.03 28.49
N LEU A 39 -12.21 15.28 27.70
CA LEU A 39 -12.46 14.53 26.47
C LEU A 39 -11.35 14.76 25.43
N VAL A 40 -10.94 16.02 25.21
CA VAL A 40 -9.84 16.35 24.30
C VAL A 40 -8.54 15.70 24.76
N THR A 41 -8.25 15.77 26.07
CA THR A 41 -7.07 15.12 26.65
C THR A 41 -7.12 13.61 26.44
N LYS A 42 -8.27 12.96 26.72
CA LYS A 42 -8.45 11.52 26.53
C LYS A 42 -8.32 11.11 25.06
N ILE A 43 -8.90 11.88 24.13
CA ILE A 43 -8.74 11.65 22.68
C ILE A 43 -7.26 11.78 22.31
N SER A 44 -6.58 12.85 22.71
CA SER A 44 -5.16 13.04 22.41
C SER A 44 -4.28 11.91 22.96
N THR A 45 -4.57 11.43 24.18
CA THR A 45 -3.87 10.32 24.82
C THR A 45 -4.12 9.02 24.07
N VAL A 46 -5.38 8.71 23.72
CA VAL A 46 -5.73 7.50 22.96
C VAL A 46 -5.14 7.54 21.56
N THR A 47 -5.14 8.68 20.87
CA THR A 47 -4.49 8.85 19.57
C THR A 47 -2.99 8.67 19.69
N ARG A 48 -2.36 9.22 20.74
CA ARG A 48 -0.92 9.02 21.02
C ARG A 48 -0.59 7.57 21.37
N GLU A 49 -1.44 6.89 22.13
CA GLU A 49 -1.28 5.49 22.47
C GLU A 49 -1.45 4.60 21.24
N ASN A 50 -2.47 4.84 20.42
CA ASN A 50 -2.67 4.11 19.16
C ASN A 50 -1.50 4.32 18.19
N THR A 51 -1.00 5.55 18.05
CA THR A 51 0.17 5.83 17.20
C THR A 51 1.43 5.19 17.77
N ASN A 52 1.66 5.25 19.09
CA ASN A 52 2.80 4.59 19.74
C ASN A 52 2.71 3.06 19.65
N LEU A 53 1.53 2.47 19.83
CA LEU A 53 1.30 1.03 19.64
C LEU A 53 1.53 0.63 18.19
N LYS A 54 0.99 1.40 17.24
CA LYS A 54 1.26 1.19 15.81
C LYS A 54 2.76 1.25 15.53
N ASN A 55 3.47 2.23 16.07
CA ASN A 55 4.92 2.34 15.89
C ASN A 55 5.70 1.21 16.58
N LYS A 56 5.31 0.77 17.78
CA LYS A 56 5.93 -0.40 18.44
C LYS A 56 5.68 -1.69 17.69
N MET A 57 4.50 -1.85 17.06
CA MET A 57 4.22 -2.96 16.13
C MET A 57 5.06 -2.88 14.85
N LEU A 58 5.58 -1.70 14.51
CA LEU A 58 6.42 -1.44 13.34
C LEU A 58 7.94 -1.49 13.67
N ASP A 59 8.33 -1.21 14.90
CA ASP A 59 9.74 -1.14 15.37
C ASP A 59 10.29 -2.48 15.91
N ILE A 60 9.43 -3.43 16.29
CA ILE A 60 9.84 -4.74 16.85
C ILE A 60 9.60 -5.82 15.80
N ASP A 61 10.64 -6.31 15.11
CA ASP A 61 10.82 -7.61 14.41
C ASP A 61 9.62 -8.26 13.66
N SER A 62 8.56 -7.50 13.45
CA SER A 62 7.27 -7.90 12.89
C SER A 62 7.39 -8.05 11.38
N ASN A 63 8.42 -7.48 10.75
CA ASN A 63 8.63 -7.60 9.31
C ASN A 63 8.85 -9.06 8.88
N ASN A 64 9.52 -9.91 9.66
CA ASN A 64 9.71 -11.31 9.26
C ASN A 64 8.42 -12.13 9.41
N ASP A 65 7.77 -12.09 10.58
CA ASP A 65 6.54 -12.86 10.80
C ASP A 65 5.37 -12.37 9.94
N THR A 66 5.27 -11.06 9.69
CA THR A 66 4.26 -10.51 8.79
C THR A 66 4.59 -10.72 7.32
N HIS A 67 5.87 -10.77 6.93
CA HIS A 67 6.26 -11.14 5.56
C HIS A 67 5.94 -12.62 5.30
N HIS A 68 6.29 -13.54 6.21
CA HIS A 68 5.93 -14.96 6.08
C HIS A 68 4.41 -15.19 6.10
N HIS A 69 3.66 -14.41 6.88
CA HIS A 69 2.20 -14.42 6.81
C HIS A 69 1.69 -13.91 5.47
N GLY A 70 2.23 -12.80 4.96
CA GLY A 70 1.90 -12.23 3.65
C GLY A 70 2.14 -13.22 2.52
N LEU A 71 3.30 -13.88 2.52
CA LEU A 71 3.64 -14.94 1.55
C LEU A 71 2.64 -16.10 1.58
N ARG A 72 2.32 -16.62 2.77
CA ARG A 72 1.34 -17.71 2.92
C ARG A 72 -0.05 -17.30 2.40
N LYS A 73 -0.49 -16.10 2.76
CA LYS A 73 -1.76 -15.54 2.29
C LYS A 73 -1.76 -15.37 0.77
N ALA A 74 -0.69 -14.81 0.20
CA ALA A 74 -0.55 -14.68 -1.25
C ALA A 74 -0.65 -16.04 -1.95
N LYS A 75 0.09 -17.04 -1.48
CA LYS A 75 0.01 -18.39 -2.04
C LYS A 75 -1.41 -18.96 -1.97
N GLN A 76 -2.12 -18.75 -0.86
CA GLN A 76 -3.51 -19.17 -0.71
C GLN A 76 -4.42 -18.46 -1.71
N ASP A 77 -4.35 -17.13 -1.81
CA ASP A 77 -5.17 -16.33 -2.72
C ASP A 77 -4.91 -16.72 -4.18
N LEU A 78 -3.65 -16.88 -4.58
CA LEU A 78 -3.24 -17.35 -5.90
C LEU A 78 -3.77 -18.76 -6.19
N SER A 79 -3.65 -19.67 -5.23
CA SER A 79 -4.14 -21.05 -5.38
C SER A 79 -5.65 -21.09 -5.56
N VAL A 80 -6.41 -20.27 -4.82
CA VAL A 80 -7.86 -20.17 -4.99
C VAL A 80 -8.19 -19.63 -6.38
N ILE A 81 -7.56 -18.53 -6.80
CA ILE A 81 -7.80 -17.91 -8.11
C ILE A 81 -7.49 -18.90 -9.25
N LEU A 82 -6.34 -19.56 -9.21
CA LEU A 82 -5.92 -20.48 -10.28
C LEU A 82 -6.75 -21.76 -10.30
N ASN A 83 -7.16 -22.30 -9.14
CA ASN A 83 -8.09 -23.42 -9.09
C ASN A 83 -9.46 -23.05 -9.68
N GLU A 84 -10.00 -21.87 -9.38
CA GLU A 84 -11.23 -21.39 -10.02
C GLU A 84 -11.09 -21.30 -11.55
N GLN A 85 -9.95 -20.80 -12.06
CA GLN A 85 -9.69 -20.76 -13.51
C GLN A 85 -9.58 -22.15 -14.12
N LYS A 86 -9.02 -23.11 -13.38
CA LYS A 86 -8.93 -24.51 -13.80
C LYS A 86 -10.30 -25.18 -13.82
N GLU A 87 -11.12 -24.97 -12.79
CA GLU A 87 -12.49 -25.49 -12.70
C GLU A 87 -13.40 -24.91 -13.80
N GLN A 88 -13.17 -23.64 -14.17
CA GLN A 88 -13.85 -22.98 -15.29
C GLN A 88 -13.36 -23.44 -16.67
N GLY A 89 -12.34 -24.30 -16.74
CA GLY A 89 -11.75 -24.78 -18.00
C GLY A 89 -10.95 -23.72 -18.76
N VAL A 90 -10.65 -22.57 -18.14
CA VAL A 90 -9.83 -21.51 -18.73
C VAL A 90 -8.39 -21.97 -18.85
N ILE A 91 -7.90 -22.70 -17.85
CA ILE A 91 -6.58 -23.35 -17.86
C ILE A 91 -6.67 -24.84 -17.54
N ALA A 92 -5.70 -25.62 -18.00
CA ALA A 92 -5.58 -27.05 -17.73
C ALA A 92 -4.59 -27.34 -16.59
N HIS A 93 -3.45 -26.64 -16.56
CA HIS A 93 -2.39 -26.88 -15.60
C HIS A 93 -1.85 -25.56 -15.05
N PHE A 94 -1.41 -25.59 -13.79
CA PHE A 94 -0.64 -24.49 -13.23
C PHE A 94 0.32 -24.99 -12.17
N ASP A 95 1.43 -24.29 -12.03
CA ASP A 95 2.43 -24.51 -10.99
C ASP A 95 2.82 -23.17 -10.36
N ILE A 96 2.86 -23.15 -9.02
CA ILE A 96 3.30 -21.99 -8.25
C ILE A 96 4.68 -22.29 -7.68
N ILE A 97 5.70 -21.69 -8.26
CA ILE A 97 7.10 -21.90 -7.87
C ILE A 97 7.53 -20.81 -6.91
N ALA A 98 7.96 -21.19 -5.71
CA ALA A 98 8.56 -20.27 -4.76
C ALA A 98 10.03 -20.04 -5.13
N THR A 99 10.38 -18.80 -5.44
CA THR A 99 11.73 -18.43 -5.93
C THR A 99 12.81 -18.56 -4.87
N GLY A 100 12.44 -18.52 -3.59
CA GLY A 100 13.36 -18.77 -2.47
C GLY A 100 14.01 -20.16 -2.49
N ASN A 101 13.42 -21.11 -3.23
CA ASN A 101 13.97 -22.46 -3.40
C ASN A 101 14.86 -22.59 -4.65
N LEU A 102 14.96 -21.55 -5.48
CA LEU A 102 15.72 -21.60 -6.72
C LEU A 102 17.23 -21.57 -6.42
N ALA A 103 17.99 -22.49 -7.03
CA ALA A 103 19.43 -22.54 -6.84
C ALA A 103 20.12 -21.27 -7.36
N VAL A 104 21.09 -20.74 -6.61
CA VAL A 104 21.87 -19.53 -7.00
C VAL A 104 22.55 -19.68 -8.37
N LYS A 105 22.94 -20.91 -8.73
CA LYS A 105 23.57 -21.22 -10.03
C LYS A 105 22.56 -21.28 -11.19
N HIS A 106 21.26 -21.17 -10.93
CA HIS A 106 20.25 -21.25 -11.95
C HIS A 106 20.37 -20.05 -12.90
N PRO A 107 20.34 -20.22 -14.23
CA PRO A 107 20.55 -19.12 -15.18
C PRO A 107 19.54 -17.98 -15.09
N LEU A 108 18.37 -18.23 -14.49
CA LEU A 108 17.32 -17.23 -14.29
C LEU A 108 17.31 -16.66 -12.86
N PHE A 109 18.20 -17.11 -11.97
CA PHE A 109 18.20 -16.78 -10.55
C PHE A 109 18.22 -15.27 -10.29
N GLU A 110 19.11 -14.53 -10.95
CA GLU A 110 19.28 -13.09 -10.74
C GLU A 110 18.00 -12.29 -11.01
N TYR A 111 17.19 -12.73 -11.97
CA TYR A 111 15.94 -12.07 -12.35
C TYR A 111 14.74 -12.61 -11.56
N ALA A 112 14.72 -13.92 -11.32
CA ALA A 112 13.65 -14.61 -10.59
C ALA A 112 13.61 -14.23 -9.11
N ARG A 113 14.78 -14.01 -8.47
CA ARG A 113 14.87 -13.69 -7.04
C ARG A 113 14.22 -12.36 -6.64
N ALA A 114 13.88 -11.50 -7.61
CA ALA A 114 13.15 -10.26 -7.37
C ALA A 114 11.66 -10.47 -7.07
N PHE A 115 11.16 -11.68 -7.35
CA PHE A 115 9.79 -12.11 -7.11
C PHE A 115 9.80 -13.16 -5.99
N ASP A 116 8.69 -13.31 -5.28
CA ASP A 116 8.51 -14.35 -4.26
C ASP A 116 7.92 -15.63 -4.86
N TYR A 117 7.03 -15.47 -5.84
CA TYR A 117 6.42 -16.56 -6.59
C TYR A 117 6.52 -16.31 -8.08
N ILE A 118 6.74 -17.38 -8.86
CA ILE A 118 6.52 -17.38 -10.29
C ILE A 118 5.45 -18.43 -10.57
N ILE A 119 4.38 -18.01 -11.23
CA ILE A 119 3.28 -18.87 -11.62
C ILE A 119 3.44 -19.17 -13.10
N PHE A 120 3.38 -20.45 -13.41
CA PHE A 120 3.32 -20.94 -14.78
C PHE A 120 1.95 -21.53 -15.03
N THR A 121 1.32 -21.11 -16.13
CA THR A 121 0.18 -21.78 -16.73
C THR A 121 0.53 -22.09 -18.18
N GLU A 122 -0.26 -22.91 -18.86
CA GLU A 122 -0.05 -23.12 -20.30
C GLU A 122 -0.38 -21.87 -21.15
N LYS A 123 -0.97 -20.82 -20.56
CA LYS A 123 -1.39 -19.59 -21.24
C LYS A 123 -0.63 -18.33 -20.81
N GLY A 124 0.14 -18.38 -19.73
CA GLY A 124 0.75 -17.17 -19.18
C GLY A 124 1.70 -17.45 -18.04
N ILE A 125 2.57 -16.47 -17.80
CA ILE A 125 3.55 -16.47 -16.71
C ILE A 125 3.30 -15.23 -15.86
N PHE A 126 3.19 -15.42 -14.54
CA PHE A 126 2.96 -14.33 -13.60
C PHE A 126 4.06 -14.31 -12.54
N ASN A 127 4.81 -13.21 -12.49
CA ASN A 127 5.90 -13.03 -11.53
C ASN A 127 5.40 -12.16 -10.36
N ILE A 128 5.21 -12.76 -9.20
CA ILE A 128 4.57 -12.12 -8.05
C ILE A 128 5.60 -11.67 -7.04
N ASN A 129 5.67 -10.36 -6.79
CA ASN A 129 6.42 -9.72 -5.73
C ASN A 129 5.45 -9.31 -4.61
N VAL A 130 5.49 -10.02 -3.48
CA VAL A 130 4.58 -9.86 -2.36
C VAL A 130 5.09 -8.77 -1.41
N LYS A 131 4.28 -7.75 -1.20
CA LYS A 131 4.52 -6.67 -0.25
C LYS A 131 3.49 -6.70 0.89
N ASN A 132 3.91 -6.23 2.05
CA ASN A 132 3.10 -6.08 3.25
C ASN A 132 3.49 -4.77 3.94
N TRP A 133 2.96 -3.67 3.44
CA TRP A 133 3.28 -2.33 3.91
C TRP A 133 2.07 -1.74 4.61
N LYS A 134 1.97 -2.00 5.91
CA LYS A 134 0.91 -1.46 6.79
C LYS A 134 1.04 0.03 7.08
N GLN A 135 1.71 0.77 6.20
CA GLN A 135 2.10 2.16 6.34
C GLN A 135 1.66 2.96 5.13
N LYS A 136 1.43 4.26 5.33
CA LYS A 136 1.19 5.19 4.23
C LYS A 136 2.43 5.24 3.36
N THR A 137 2.29 4.79 2.13
CA THR A 137 3.39 4.56 1.21
C THR A 137 3.22 5.49 0.02
N PHE A 138 4.26 6.28 -0.25
CA PHE A 138 4.40 7.06 -1.46
C PHE A 138 5.08 6.17 -2.48
N TYR A 139 4.32 5.75 -3.48
CA TYR A 139 4.72 4.70 -4.41
C TYR A 139 5.05 5.27 -5.78
N HIS A 140 6.23 4.93 -6.29
CA HIS A 140 6.67 5.26 -7.65
C HIS A 140 6.69 6.78 -7.96
N PHE A 141 7.37 7.57 -7.12
CA PHE A 141 7.58 9.01 -7.33
C PHE A 141 8.88 9.30 -8.05
N THR A 142 8.79 9.82 -9.26
CA THR A 142 9.95 10.27 -10.03
C THR A 142 10.32 11.70 -9.65
N SER A 143 11.61 11.95 -9.44
CA SER A 143 12.11 13.32 -9.29
C SER A 143 12.00 14.05 -10.64
N ASP A 144 11.08 15.01 -10.77
CA ASP A 144 10.81 15.65 -12.06
C ASP A 144 12.00 16.46 -12.59
N SER A 145 12.36 16.19 -13.84
CA SER A 145 12.80 17.24 -14.77
C SER A 145 11.61 17.61 -15.68
N ALA A 146 10.89 18.69 -15.35
CA ALA A 146 9.97 19.44 -16.23
C ALA A 146 8.58 18.87 -16.61
N GLU A 147 8.17 17.64 -16.27
CA GLU A 147 6.83 17.14 -16.62
C GLU A 147 5.77 17.43 -15.53
N GLN A 148 5.19 18.63 -15.59
CA GLN A 148 3.92 18.92 -14.91
C GLN A 148 2.77 18.27 -15.68
N THR A 149 2.29 17.12 -15.21
CA THR A 149 1.00 16.57 -15.64
C THR A 149 -0.07 16.90 -14.60
N GLU A 150 -1.24 17.25 -15.12
CA GLU A 150 -2.36 17.95 -14.48
C GLU A 150 -2.78 17.38 -13.12
N ILE A 151 -3.09 18.29 -12.20
CA ILE A 151 -3.57 18.00 -10.84
C ILE A 151 -5.06 17.63 -10.94
N ASP A 152 -5.38 16.33 -10.98
CA ASP A 152 -6.76 15.89 -10.79
C ASP A 152 -7.19 16.05 -9.33
N ASN A 153 -8.37 16.64 -9.14
CA ASN A 153 -8.75 17.41 -7.94
C ASN A 153 -9.15 16.63 -6.67
N GLU A 154 -8.88 15.31 -6.56
CA GLU A 154 -9.28 14.55 -5.36
C GLU A 154 -8.15 13.78 -4.62
N ASN A 155 -6.89 13.76 -5.12
CA ASN A 155 -5.72 13.19 -4.40
C ASN A 155 -4.50 14.14 -4.34
N SER A 156 -4.71 15.43 -4.61
CA SER A 156 -3.65 16.40 -4.94
C SER A 156 -2.65 16.67 -3.81
N VAL A 157 -3.09 16.80 -2.56
CA VAL A 157 -2.19 17.22 -1.47
C VAL A 157 -1.13 16.17 -1.15
N HIS A 158 -1.53 14.90 -1.06
CA HIS A 158 -0.60 13.83 -0.80
C HIS A 158 0.38 13.61 -1.95
N GLN A 159 -0.06 13.76 -3.20
CA GLN A 159 0.84 13.71 -4.34
C GLN A 159 1.82 14.89 -4.37
N ILE A 160 1.36 16.11 -4.03
CA ILE A 160 2.24 17.28 -3.88
C ILE A 160 3.30 17.05 -2.81
N VAL A 161 2.89 16.55 -1.63
CA VAL A 161 3.83 16.20 -0.55
C VAL A 161 4.80 15.12 -1.02
N GLY A 162 4.31 14.08 -1.70
CA GLY A 162 5.12 13.00 -2.24
C GLY A 162 6.21 13.51 -3.18
N ARG A 163 5.83 14.33 -4.16
CA ARG A 163 6.76 14.97 -5.10
C ARG A 163 7.77 15.86 -4.39
N TYR A 164 7.30 16.70 -3.45
CA TYR A 164 8.19 17.58 -2.69
C TYR A 164 9.26 16.77 -1.94
N ILE A 165 8.84 15.72 -1.20
CA ILE A 165 9.75 14.88 -0.43
C ILE A 165 10.73 14.13 -1.34
N ALA A 166 10.25 13.56 -2.45
CA ALA A 166 11.11 12.91 -3.46
C ALA A 166 12.17 13.88 -4.02
N ASN A 167 11.77 15.11 -4.37
CA ASN A 167 12.69 16.13 -4.89
C ASN A 167 13.70 16.60 -3.85
N GLN A 168 13.28 16.80 -2.59
CA GLN A 168 14.19 17.18 -1.50
C GLN A 168 15.22 16.09 -1.23
N PHE A 169 14.80 14.82 -1.23
CA PHE A 169 15.71 13.69 -1.07
C PHE A 169 16.68 13.59 -2.25
N HIS A 170 16.17 13.66 -3.49
CA HIS A 170 16.98 13.64 -4.70
C HIS A 170 18.04 14.75 -4.71
N GLY A 171 17.66 15.97 -4.33
CA GLY A 171 18.53 17.14 -4.30
C GLY A 171 19.75 17.00 -3.37
N GLN A 172 19.69 16.15 -2.34
CA GLN A 172 20.84 15.88 -1.45
C GLN A 172 22.01 15.23 -2.18
N TYR A 173 21.73 14.51 -3.28
CA TYR A 173 22.73 13.78 -4.06
C TYR A 173 23.30 14.59 -5.22
N GLN A 174 22.77 15.79 -5.51
CA GLN A 174 23.19 16.65 -6.63
C GLN A 174 23.25 15.92 -7.99
N SER A 175 22.40 14.91 -8.17
CA SER A 175 22.33 14.11 -9.40
C SER A 175 21.47 14.83 -10.43
N SER A 176 21.86 14.75 -11.70
CA SER A 176 21.02 15.17 -12.84
C SER A 176 20.21 14.00 -13.42
N ARG A 177 20.39 12.78 -12.91
CA ARG A 177 19.69 11.59 -13.39
C ARG A 177 18.33 11.49 -12.71
N SER A 178 17.26 11.55 -13.49
CA SER A 178 15.93 11.22 -13.02
C SER A 178 15.94 9.84 -12.36
N THR A 179 15.45 9.78 -11.13
CA THR A 179 15.39 8.56 -10.31
C THR A 179 13.99 8.44 -9.71
N THR A 180 13.47 7.23 -9.67
CA THR A 180 12.17 6.93 -9.07
C THR A 180 12.35 6.42 -7.65
N TYR A 181 11.49 6.90 -6.76
CA TYR A 181 11.54 6.65 -5.33
C TYR A 181 10.23 6.06 -4.84
N THR A 182 10.32 5.03 -4.03
CA THR A 182 9.23 4.59 -3.15
C THR A 182 9.68 4.78 -1.71
N PHE A 183 8.80 5.35 -0.88
CA PHE A 183 9.10 5.63 0.52
C PHE A 183 7.85 5.58 1.40
N ILE A 184 8.06 5.41 2.70
CA ILE A 184 6.99 5.30 3.71
C ILE A 184 7.02 6.47 4.67
N GLU A 185 5.85 6.87 5.15
CA GLU A 185 5.71 7.88 6.21
C GLU A 185 5.56 7.20 7.58
N ARG A 186 6.46 7.55 8.49
CA ARG A 186 6.43 7.14 9.90
C ARG A 186 6.23 8.35 10.80
N ILE A 187 5.11 8.37 11.51
CA ILE A 187 4.75 9.45 12.44
C ILE A 187 5.25 9.08 13.83
N LYS A 188 6.23 9.80 14.36
CA LYS A 188 6.68 9.72 15.77
C LYS A 188 6.02 10.82 16.59
N ASN A 189 6.10 10.71 17.93
CA ASN A 189 5.42 11.64 18.86
C ASN A 189 5.67 13.13 18.55
N ASN A 190 6.88 13.49 18.05
CA ASN A 190 7.28 14.87 17.79
C ASN A 190 7.88 15.08 16.39
N SER A 191 7.83 14.10 15.50
CA SER A 191 8.41 14.22 14.16
C SER A 191 7.75 13.30 13.15
N VAL A 192 7.83 13.67 11.87
CA VAL A 192 7.47 12.80 10.74
C VAL A 192 8.77 12.41 10.05
N ILE A 193 8.97 11.11 9.85
CA ILE A 193 10.15 10.55 9.18
C ILE A 193 9.69 9.88 7.89
N TYR A 194 10.41 10.15 6.80
CA TYR A 194 10.22 9.48 5.52
C TYR A 194 11.36 8.50 5.29
N ASP A 195 11.07 7.20 5.30
CA ASP A 195 12.07 6.16 5.07
C ASP A 195 11.99 5.72 3.60
N PHE A 196 13.08 5.94 2.86
CA PHE A 196 13.19 5.58 1.45
C PHE A 196 13.64 4.14 1.29
N TYR A 197 13.00 3.41 0.38
CA TYR A 197 13.51 2.10 -0.03
C TYR A 197 14.73 2.27 -0.95
N ASN A 198 15.65 1.30 -0.87
CA ASN A 198 16.84 1.28 -1.71
C ASN A 198 16.50 1.19 -3.21
N TYR A 199 15.38 0.55 -3.54
CA TYR A 199 14.92 0.34 -4.90
C TYR A 199 13.40 0.52 -4.97
N ASP A 200 12.93 1.06 -6.09
CA ASP A 200 11.52 1.13 -6.40
C ASP A 200 10.98 -0.26 -6.80
N PRO A 201 10.02 -0.85 -6.06
CA PRO A 201 9.60 -2.21 -6.34
C PRO A 201 8.86 -2.39 -7.66
N TYR A 202 8.22 -1.32 -8.16
CA TYR A 202 7.59 -1.33 -9.48
C TYR A 202 8.66 -1.41 -10.58
N GLU A 203 9.64 -0.50 -10.57
CA GLU A 203 10.73 -0.46 -11.54
C GLU A 203 11.56 -1.75 -11.52
N GLN A 204 11.86 -2.27 -10.33
CA GLN A 204 12.57 -3.54 -10.17
C GLN A 204 11.77 -4.71 -10.74
N ALA A 205 10.46 -4.79 -10.46
CA ALA A 205 9.61 -5.83 -11.05
C ALA A 205 9.59 -5.69 -12.57
N SER A 206 9.48 -4.48 -13.11
CA SER A 206 9.35 -4.23 -14.55
C SER A 206 10.59 -4.68 -15.32
N LYS A 207 11.77 -4.28 -14.86
CA LYS A 207 13.04 -4.70 -15.47
C LYS A 207 13.23 -6.22 -15.39
N ASN A 208 12.88 -6.84 -14.26
CA ASN A 208 13.08 -8.28 -14.09
C ASN A 208 12.06 -9.11 -14.87
N THR A 209 10.81 -8.66 -14.99
CA THR A 209 9.80 -9.31 -15.85
C THR A 209 10.24 -9.28 -17.31
N GLN A 210 10.69 -8.12 -17.80
CA GLN A 210 11.20 -8.00 -19.18
C GLN A 210 12.42 -8.91 -19.42
N ALA A 211 13.35 -8.97 -18.46
CA ALA A 211 14.52 -9.84 -18.56
C ALA A 211 14.13 -11.33 -18.54
N LEU A 212 13.18 -11.72 -17.68
CA LEU A 212 12.65 -13.08 -17.64
C LEU A 212 11.97 -13.45 -18.95
N GLU A 213 11.13 -12.57 -19.50
CA GLU A 213 10.45 -12.79 -20.77
C GLU A 213 11.46 -13.03 -21.89
N ALA A 214 12.44 -12.15 -22.05
CA ALA A 214 13.48 -12.29 -23.07
C ALA A 214 14.25 -13.60 -22.93
N LYS A 215 14.58 -14.01 -21.70
CA LYS A 215 15.31 -15.26 -21.43
C LYS A 215 14.47 -16.51 -21.63
N ILE A 216 13.19 -16.45 -21.33
CA ILE A 216 12.24 -17.55 -21.56
C ILE A 216 12.03 -17.70 -23.07
N GLN A 217 11.84 -16.60 -23.80
CA GLN A 217 11.69 -16.59 -25.24
C GLN A 217 12.94 -17.12 -25.97
N GLU A 218 14.15 -16.67 -25.57
CA GLU A 218 15.43 -17.16 -26.11
C GLU A 218 15.57 -18.69 -25.96
N ARG A 219 14.99 -19.26 -24.90
CA ARG A 219 15.17 -20.67 -24.54
C ARG A 219 14.06 -21.60 -25.00
N LEU A 220 12.87 -21.06 -25.29
CA LEU A 220 11.69 -21.82 -25.71
C LEU A 220 11.28 -21.55 -27.15
N ASN A 221 11.84 -20.51 -27.79
CA ASN A 221 11.45 -20.02 -29.11
C ASN A 221 9.95 -19.76 -29.24
N GLN A 222 9.29 -19.39 -28.15
CA GLN A 222 7.86 -19.13 -28.12
C GLN A 222 7.58 -17.91 -27.24
N GLN A 223 6.63 -17.09 -27.70
CA GLN A 223 6.15 -15.95 -26.96
C GLN A 223 4.99 -16.40 -26.07
N ILE A 224 5.11 -16.17 -24.77
CA ILE A 224 4.06 -16.42 -23.77
C ILE A 224 3.93 -15.12 -23.00
N PRO A 225 2.70 -14.61 -22.75
CA PRO A 225 2.50 -13.43 -21.93
C PRO A 225 3.19 -13.59 -20.58
N ASN A 226 4.04 -12.62 -20.24
CA ASN A 226 4.79 -12.61 -18.99
C ASN A 226 4.51 -11.30 -18.24
N VAL A 227 3.76 -11.40 -17.15
CA VAL A 227 3.29 -10.22 -16.39
C VAL A 227 3.97 -10.21 -15.02
N GLY A 228 4.51 -9.06 -14.62
CA GLY A 228 4.97 -8.85 -13.25
C GLY A 228 3.85 -8.26 -12.40
N LEU A 229 3.73 -8.70 -11.16
CA LEU A 229 2.70 -8.26 -10.24
C LEU A 229 3.34 -7.87 -8.90
N VAL A 230 3.14 -6.63 -8.47
CA VAL A 230 3.45 -6.20 -7.11
C VAL A 230 2.18 -6.35 -6.28
N TYR A 231 2.12 -7.40 -5.45
CA TYR A 231 0.93 -7.77 -4.70
C TYR A 231 0.99 -7.39 -3.23
N PHE A 232 0.11 -6.48 -2.82
CA PHE A 232 -0.07 -6.09 -1.43
C PHE A 232 -1.14 -6.94 -0.76
N THR A 233 -0.69 -7.85 0.10
CA THR A 233 -1.54 -8.90 0.70
C THR A 233 -2.42 -8.42 1.85
N ASP A 234 -2.10 -7.26 2.43
CA ASP A 234 -2.77 -6.74 3.62
C ASP A 234 -4.01 -5.89 3.31
N GLY A 235 -4.26 -5.52 2.05
CA GLY A 235 -5.45 -4.78 1.61
C GLY A 235 -5.67 -3.43 2.28
N SER A 236 -4.71 -2.98 3.09
CA SER A 236 -4.77 -1.77 3.93
C SER A 236 -3.82 -0.69 3.45
N VAL A 237 -3.41 -0.78 2.18
CA VAL A 237 -2.38 0.07 1.64
C VAL A 237 -2.98 1.43 1.36
N ASN A 238 -2.60 2.40 2.18
CA ASN A 238 -2.74 3.81 1.83
C ASN A 238 -1.60 4.14 0.86
N LEU A 239 -1.70 3.61 -0.36
CA LEU A 239 -0.81 3.89 -1.47
C LEU A 239 -1.19 5.25 -2.05
N ILE A 240 -0.21 6.15 -2.04
CA ILE A 240 -0.29 7.39 -2.78
C ILE A 240 0.54 7.13 -4.03
N ASP A 241 -0.12 7.00 -5.16
CA ASP A 241 0.54 6.75 -6.43
C ASP A 241 1.14 8.04 -6.99
N GLY A 242 2.40 7.93 -7.42
CA GLY A 242 3.08 8.93 -8.22
C GLY A 242 2.52 9.04 -9.66
N PRO A 243 3.14 9.87 -10.52
CA PRO A 243 2.63 10.13 -11.87
C PRO A 243 2.36 8.86 -12.70
N THR A 244 1.33 8.98 -13.54
CA THR A 244 0.50 7.92 -14.14
C THR A 244 1.13 7.12 -15.27
N VAL A 245 2.34 7.45 -15.74
CA VAL A 245 2.99 6.71 -16.84
C VAL A 245 3.65 5.45 -16.29
N ARG A 246 2.85 4.39 -16.21
CA ARG A 246 3.28 3.03 -15.82
C ARG A 246 3.65 2.23 -17.06
N ASN A 247 4.67 1.37 -16.93
CA ASN A 247 5.10 0.47 -18.00
C ASN A 247 4.16 -0.74 -18.11
N ASN A 248 3.85 -1.18 -19.33
CA ASN A 248 2.91 -2.28 -19.59
C ASN A 248 3.33 -3.68 -19.06
N TYR A 249 4.49 -3.81 -18.43
CA TYR A 249 5.02 -5.11 -17.96
C TYR A 249 4.63 -5.45 -16.53
N VAL A 250 4.20 -4.48 -15.72
CA VAL A 250 3.92 -4.69 -14.30
C VAL A 250 2.64 -4.01 -13.88
N GLU A 251 1.83 -4.75 -13.13
CA GLU A 251 0.67 -4.23 -12.44
C GLU A 251 0.86 -4.22 -10.92
N THR A 252 0.23 -3.23 -10.29
CA THR A 252 0.18 -3.11 -8.83
C THR A 252 -1.19 -3.49 -8.33
N VAL A 253 -1.25 -4.52 -7.49
CA VAL A 253 -2.51 -5.08 -7.00
C VAL A 253 -2.57 -5.01 -5.48
N SER A 254 -3.63 -4.41 -4.97
CA SER A 254 -3.85 -4.22 -3.52
C SER A 254 -4.99 -5.06 -2.96
N SER A 255 -5.70 -5.80 -3.81
CA SER A 255 -6.83 -6.62 -3.42
C SER A 255 -6.82 -7.97 -4.13
N LYS A 256 -7.46 -8.98 -3.51
CA LYS A 256 -7.65 -10.29 -4.13
C LYS A 256 -8.47 -10.19 -5.43
N SER A 257 -9.48 -9.32 -5.47
CA SER A 257 -10.31 -9.11 -6.65
C SER A 257 -9.52 -8.52 -7.82
N SER A 258 -8.67 -7.51 -7.56
CA SER A 258 -7.81 -6.93 -8.60
C SER A 258 -6.77 -7.93 -9.11
N LEU A 259 -6.19 -8.74 -8.20
CA LEU A 259 -5.30 -9.84 -8.58
C LEU A 259 -6.01 -10.87 -9.47
N GLN A 260 -7.25 -11.22 -9.12
CA GLN A 260 -8.07 -12.14 -9.90
C GLN A 260 -8.43 -11.58 -11.28
N GLU A 261 -8.75 -10.29 -11.37
CA GLU A 261 -9.08 -9.60 -12.61
C GLU A 261 -7.92 -9.62 -13.59
N ILE A 262 -6.72 -9.21 -13.16
CA ILE A 262 -5.53 -9.21 -14.03
C ILE A 262 -5.15 -10.62 -14.49
N ILE A 263 -5.22 -11.61 -13.60
CA ILE A 263 -4.97 -13.01 -13.98
C ILE A 263 -6.00 -13.46 -15.02
N LYS A 264 -7.29 -13.20 -14.80
CA LYS A 264 -8.36 -13.55 -15.75
C LYS A 264 -8.18 -12.87 -17.11
N GLU A 265 -7.92 -11.57 -17.12
CA GLU A 265 -7.72 -10.79 -18.34
C GLU A 265 -6.53 -11.31 -19.15
N THR A 266 -5.41 -11.59 -18.48
CA THR A 266 -4.21 -12.14 -19.13
C THR A 266 -4.47 -13.54 -19.71
N LEU A 267 -5.18 -14.41 -18.98
CA LEU A 267 -5.49 -15.77 -19.45
C LEU A 267 -6.53 -15.81 -20.57
N ASN A 268 -7.46 -14.85 -20.60
CA ASN A 268 -8.52 -14.78 -21.61
C ASN A 268 -8.08 -14.04 -22.88
N SER A 269 -7.13 -13.11 -22.77
CA SER A 269 -6.60 -12.37 -23.92
C SER A 269 -5.63 -13.20 -24.77
N ASN A 270 -5.03 -14.24 -24.19
CA ASN A 270 -4.08 -15.09 -24.92
C ASN A 270 -4.76 -16.31 -25.55
N ASN A 271 -4.65 -16.38 -26.89
CA ASN A 271 -5.13 -17.52 -27.68
C ASN A 271 -4.05 -18.60 -27.87
N ASP A 272 -2.77 -18.27 -27.66
CA ASP A 272 -1.67 -19.21 -27.83
C ASP A 272 -1.48 -20.05 -26.56
N VAL A 273 -1.72 -21.35 -26.70
CA VAL A 273 -1.65 -22.33 -25.61
C VAL A 273 -0.41 -23.19 -25.77
N LEU A 274 0.39 -23.31 -24.71
CA LEU A 274 1.50 -24.24 -24.67
C LEU A 274 0.99 -25.68 -24.72
N THR A 275 1.66 -26.52 -25.52
CA THR A 275 1.45 -27.96 -25.43
C THR A 275 1.93 -28.48 -24.08
N LYS A 276 1.38 -29.61 -23.63
CA LYS A 276 1.79 -30.25 -22.37
C LYS A 276 3.31 -30.52 -22.30
N GLU A 277 3.91 -30.96 -23.40
CA GLU A 277 5.36 -31.22 -23.45
C GLU A 277 6.17 -29.92 -23.27
N GLN A 278 5.73 -28.81 -23.85
CA GLN A 278 6.38 -27.50 -23.70
C GLN A 278 6.22 -26.97 -22.28
N TYR A 279 5.02 -27.11 -21.71
CA TYR A 279 4.75 -26.78 -20.31
C TYR A 279 5.66 -27.57 -19.36
N ASP A 280 5.69 -28.90 -19.49
CA ASP A 280 6.50 -29.78 -18.63
C ASP A 280 8.00 -29.45 -18.75
N LYS A 281 8.49 -29.15 -19.98
CA LYS A 281 9.88 -28.69 -20.19
C LYS A 281 10.19 -27.36 -19.54
N LEU A 282 9.22 -26.44 -19.50
CA LEU A 282 9.37 -25.15 -18.85
C LEU A 282 9.39 -25.34 -17.32
N ILE A 283 8.48 -26.12 -16.74
CA ILE A 283 8.46 -26.40 -15.29
C ILE A 283 9.73 -27.11 -14.82
N ALA A 284 10.18 -28.12 -15.56
CA ALA A 284 11.39 -28.89 -15.22
C ALA A 284 12.67 -28.03 -15.22
N ARG A 285 12.64 -26.85 -15.85
CA ARG A 285 13.77 -25.91 -15.81
C ARG A 285 13.73 -24.99 -14.60
N PHE A 286 12.59 -24.81 -13.95
CA PHE A 286 12.44 -23.95 -12.76
C PHE A 286 12.37 -24.74 -11.44
N SER A 287 12.27 -26.08 -11.52
CA SER A 287 12.27 -27.01 -10.38
C SER A 287 13.65 -27.59 -10.13
#